data_AF-A0A948DFE1-F1
#
_entry.id   AF-A0A948DFE1-F1
#
_cell.length_a   1.000
_cell.length_b   1.000
_cell.length_c   1.000
_cell.angle_alpha   90.00
_cell.angle_beta   90.00
_cell.angle_gamma   90.00
#
_symmetry.space_group_name_H-M   'P 1'
#
loop_
_entity.id
_entity.type
_entity.pdbx_description
1 polymer ?
#
loop_
_entity_poly.entity_id
_entity_poly.type
_entity_poly.pdbx_seq_one_letter_code
_entity_poly.pdbx_strand_id
1 'polypeptide(L)' 'MYKKMMPEQGPLNYYGVDDLEPFVQKVKDGGGQVVMEKMVVPGMGWFSVCLDPAGNPFGLWKEDPNAA' A
#
# COMPACT_ATOMS: atom_id res chain seq x y z
N MET A 1 -6.06 -19.58 -1.38
CA MET A 1 -6.53 -18.24 -0.94
C MET A 1 -6.44 -18.18 0.56
N TYR A 2 -5.91 -17.10 1.14
CA TYR A 2 -5.89 -16.92 2.59
C TYR A 2 -7.32 -16.88 3.14
N LYS A 3 -7.55 -17.51 4.29
CA LYS A 3 -8.83 -17.42 4.99
C LYS A 3 -8.97 -16.02 5.58
N LYS A 4 -10.13 -15.39 5.39
CA LYS A 4 -10.45 -14.13 6.07
C LYS A 4 -10.32 -14.32 7.58
N MET A 5 -9.62 -13.41 8.24
CA MET A 5 -9.51 -13.39 9.70
C MET A 5 -10.65 -12.58 10.33
N MET A 6 -11.19 -11.60 9.60
CA MET A 6 -12.30 -10.76 10.02
C MET A 6 -13.45 -10.82 9.00
N PRO A 7 -14.73 -10.76 9.41
CA PRO A 7 -15.87 -10.77 8.50
C PRO A 7 -15.82 -9.63 7.46
N GLU A 8 -15.36 -8.45 7.86
CA GLU A 8 -15.24 -7.28 6.96
C GLU A 8 -14.02 -7.31 6.04
N GLN A 9 -13.13 -8.31 6.16
CA GLN A 9 -11.90 -8.37 5.36
C GLN A 9 -12.23 -8.56 3.87
N GLY A 10 -12.04 -7.50 3.08
CA GLY A 10 -12.26 -7.44 1.64
C GLY A 10 -10.96 -7.55 0.82
N PRO A 11 -11.05 -7.47 -0.52
CA PRO A 11 -9.87 -7.30 -1.36
C PRO A 11 -9.18 -5.96 -1.07
N LEU A 12 -7.85 -5.92 -1.20
CA LEU A 12 -7.07 -4.69 -1.13
C LEU A 12 -6.56 -4.37 -2.53
N ASN A 13 -6.98 -3.24 -3.09
CA ASN A 13 -6.53 -2.80 -4.41
C ASN A 13 -5.14 -2.15 -4.30
N TYR A 14 -4.26 -2.49 -5.23
CA TYR A 14 -2.93 -1.88 -5.35
C TYR A 14 -2.85 -0.99 -6.58
N TYR A 15 -2.26 0.18 -6.41
CA TYR A 15 -1.96 1.12 -7.48
C TYR A 15 -0.47 1.15 -7.74
N GLY A 16 -0.07 0.91 -8.99
CA GLY A 16 1.31 1.01 -9.43
C GLY A 16 1.79 2.47 -9.40
N VAL A 17 2.98 2.69 -8.85
CA VAL A 17 3.64 4.01 -8.76
C VAL A 17 5.13 3.89 -9.07
N ASP A 18 5.72 4.96 -9.60
CA ASP A 18 7.16 5.01 -9.88
C ASP A 18 8.00 5.04 -8.59
N ASP A 19 7.47 5.67 -7.54
CA ASP A 19 8.11 5.81 -6.23
C ASP A 19 7.04 5.79 -5.12
N LEU A 20 7.38 5.22 -3.96
CA LEU A 20 6.46 5.19 -2.81
C LEU A 20 6.53 6.47 -2.00
N GLU A 21 7.72 7.01 -1.73
CA GLU A 21 7.90 8.16 -0.83
C GLU A 21 7.06 9.39 -1.22
N PRO A 22 7.09 9.88 -2.48
CA PRO A 22 6.30 11.06 -2.86
C PRO A 22 4.80 10.76 -2.88
N PHE A 23 4.39 9.52 -3.15
CA PHE A 23 2.97 9.16 -3.19
C PHE A 23 2.40 8.94 -1.78
N VAL A 24 3.16 8.35 -0.87
CA VAL A 24 2.86 8.28 0.56
C VAL A 24 2.70 9.68 1.14
N GLN A 25 3.56 10.63 0.75
CA GLN A 25 3.38 12.03 1.17
C GLN A 25 2.10 12.64 0.60
N LYS A 26 1.77 12.41 -0.68
CA LYS A 26 0.49 12.85 -1.26
C LYS A 26 -0.73 12.29 -0.52
N VAL A 27 -0.66 11.04 -0.05
CA VAL A 27 -1.72 10.45 0.77
C VAL A 27 -1.90 11.24 2.06
N LYS A 28 -0.80 11.53 2.78
CA LYS A 28 -0.82 12.32 4.02
C LYS A 28 -1.36 13.73 3.77
N ASP A 29 -0.90 14.41 2.73
CA ASP A 29 -1.32 15.76 2.37
C ASP A 29 -2.81 15.81 1.97
N GLY A 30 -3.32 14.72 1.39
CA GLY A 30 -4.74 14.55 1.04
C GLY A 30 -5.65 14.16 2.21
N GLY A 31 -5.13 14.10 3.45
CA GLY A 31 -5.89 13.70 4.64
C GLY A 31 -6.05 12.19 4.82
N GLY A 32 -5.33 11.39 4.05
CA GLY A 32 -5.22 9.95 4.25
C GLY A 32 -4.19 9.59 5.32
N GLN A 33 -4.12 8.30 5.64
CA GLN A 33 -3.21 7.74 6.63
C GLN A 33 -2.36 6.64 6.01
N VAL A 34 -1.10 6.51 6.43
CA VAL A 34 -0.26 5.34 6.11
C VAL A 34 -0.35 4.38 7.27
N VAL A 35 -0.88 3.18 7.04
CA VAL A 35 -1.08 2.15 8.08
C VAL A 35 -0.05 1.02 7.98
N MET A 36 0.60 0.90 6.83
CA MET A 36 1.81 0.11 6.66
C MET A 36 2.79 0.95 5.86
N GLU A 37 3.89 1.31 6.50
CA GLU A 37 5.00 2.01 5.87
C GLU A 37 5.63 1.18 4.74
N LYS A 38 6.60 1.74 4.03
CA LYS A 38 7.31 1.08 2.93
C LYS A 38 7.89 -0.28 3.37
N MET A 39 7.40 -1.35 2.74
CA MET A 39 7.81 -2.74 2.96
C MET A 39 8.33 -3.33 1.66
N VAL A 40 9.30 -4.24 1.77
CA VAL A 40 9.92 -4.92 0.63
C VAL A 40 9.24 -6.25 0.34
N VAL A 41 9.09 -6.58 -0.94
CA VAL A 41 8.84 -7.93 -1.44
C VAL A 41 10.07 -8.33 -2.25
N PRO A 42 10.99 -9.12 -1.67
CA PRO A 42 12.26 -9.43 -2.31
C PRO A 42 12.09 -9.98 -3.72
N GLY A 43 12.84 -9.42 -4.67
CA GLY A 43 12.80 -9.82 -6.08
C GLY A 43 11.54 -9.37 -6.85
N MET A 44 10.65 -8.57 -6.26
CA MET A 44 9.46 -8.06 -6.96
C MET A 44 9.28 -6.54 -6.84
N GLY A 45 9.44 -5.97 -5.65
CA GLY A 45 9.15 -4.57 -5.46
C GLY A 45 9.01 -4.12 -4.03
N TRP A 46 8.42 -2.95 -3.89
CA TRP A 46 8.11 -2.32 -2.62
C TRP A 46 6.64 -1.97 -2.58
N PHE A 47 6.06 -1.96 -1.37
CA PHE A 47 4.69 -1.52 -1.19
C PHE A 47 4.47 -0.74 0.08
N SER A 48 3.35 -0.02 0.14
CA SER A 48 2.84 0.61 1.36
C SER A 48 1.32 0.48 1.36
N VAL A 49 0.70 0.40 2.55
CA VAL A 49 -0.76 0.36 2.70
C VAL A 49 -1.23 1.62 3.39
N CYS A 50 -2.25 2.22 2.81
CA CYS A 50 -2.82 3.50 3.21
C CYS A 50 -4.33 3.37 3.46
N LEU A 51 -4.88 4.35 4.18
CA LEU A 51 -6.31 4.63 4.27
C LEU A 51 -6.59 5.97 3.59
N ASP A 52 -7.69 6.05 2.86
CA ASP A 52 -8.22 7.33 2.39
C ASP A 52 -8.90 8.10 3.56
N PRO A 53 -9.34 9.35 3.37
CA PRO A 53 -10.03 10.11 4.41
C PRO A 53 -11.34 9.49 4.91
N ALA A 54 -11.93 8.54 4.18
CA ALA A 54 -13.12 7.79 4.58
C ALA A 54 -12.77 6.45 5.29
N GLY A 55 -11.48 6.16 5.49
CA GLY A 55 -11.00 4.93 6.12
C GLY A 55 -10.92 3.72 5.19
N ASN A 56 -11.05 3.89 3.88
CA ASN A 56 -10.96 2.77 2.93
C ASN A 56 -9.49 2.38 2.70
N PRO A 57 -9.14 1.09 2.85
CA PRO A 57 -7.76 0.65 2.67
C PRO A 57 -7.40 0.49 1.18
N PHE A 58 -6.19 0.91 0.82
CA PHE A 58 -5.58 0.67 -0.49
C PHE A 58 -4.06 0.55 -0.38
N GLY A 59 -3.44 -0.11 -1.37
CA GLY A 59 -2.00 -0.29 -1.46
C GLY A 59 -1.38 0.56 -2.56
N LEU A 60 -0.14 0.97 -2.35
CA LEU A 60 0.76 1.50 -3.37
C LEU A 60 1.82 0.44 -3.67
N TRP A 61 2.16 0.24 -4.94
CA TRP A 61 3.13 -0.74 -5.39
C TRP A 61 4.17 -0.08 -6.30
N LYS A 62 5.45 -0.21 -5.95
CA LYS A 62 6.58 0.11 -6.81
C LYS A 62 7.22 -1.19 -7.27
N GLU A 63 7.18 -1.45 -8.57
CA GLU A 63 7.91 -2.57 -9.15
C GLU A 63 9.42 -2.34 -9.05
N ASP A 64 10.14 -3.34 -8.56
CA ASP A 64 11.59 -3.33 -8.45
C ASP A 64 12.11 -4.78 -8.33
N PRO A 65 12.55 -5.40 -9.43
CA PRO A 65 13.03 -6.79 -9.43
C PRO A 65 14.32 -6.97 -8.62
N ASN A 66 14.97 -5.87 -8.21
CA ASN A 66 16.18 -5.89 -7.38
C ASN A 66 15.89 -5.50 -5.93
N ALA A 67 14.62 -5.35 -5.55
CA ALA A 67 14.23 -5.03 -4.17
C ALA A 67 14.75 -6.09 -3.20
N ALA A 68 15.38 -5.64 -2.12
CA ALA A 68 16.00 -6.46 -1.08
C ALA A 68 15.80 -5.84 0.31
#